data_AF-A0AAD8N2B2-F1
#
_entry.id   AF-A0AAD8N2B2-F1
#
_cell.length_a   1.000
_cell.length_b   1.000
_cell.length_c   1.000
_cell.angle_alpha   90.00
_cell.angle_beta   90.00
_cell.angle_gamma   90.00
#
_symmetry.space_group_name_H-M   'P 1'
#
loop_
_entity.id
_entity.type
_entity.pdbx_description
1 polymer ?
#
loop_
_entity_poly.entity_id
_entity_poly.type
_entity_poly.pdbx_seq_one_letter_code
_entity_poly.pdbx_strand_id
1 'polypeptide(L)'
;MTYESKVADLSSEVANMKAQVTSATEESGAMKDKYDDLQAELSKSKEEIIAEFQKSAAYDQAIADAGAPEIYRTFVVAEKHLKTDPGACWESFIDHFVAAKKDIEDGLGEPMPFDGPTPFIIPAGSDSPQPSK
;
A
#
# COMPACT_ATOMS: atom_id res chain seq x y z
N MET A 1 53.55 30.03 45.61
CA MET A 1 52.74 28.81 45.48
C MET A 1 53.65 27.62 45.71
N THR A 2 53.40 26.82 46.75
CA THR A 2 54.12 25.56 47.01
C THR A 2 53.52 24.44 46.17
N TYR A 3 54.32 23.40 45.87
CA TYR A 3 53.87 22.23 45.10
C TYR A 3 52.64 21.56 45.71
N GLU A 4 52.54 21.52 47.04
CA GLU A 4 51.41 20.95 47.78
C GLU A 4 50.07 21.64 47.47
N SER A 5 50.06 22.98 47.37
CA SER A 5 48.86 23.74 46.99
C SER A 5 48.37 23.33 45.60
N LYS A 6 49.30 23.15 44.66
CA LYS A 6 49.00 22.79 43.28
C LYS A 6 48.45 21.36 43.17
N VAL A 7 48.95 20.44 44.00
CA VAL A 7 48.44 19.06 44.10
C VAL A 7 47.05 19.03 44.71
N ALA A 8 46.77 19.86 45.72
CA ALA A 8 45.45 19.97 46.33
C ALA A 8 44.40 20.53 45.35
N ASP A 9 44.75 21.59 44.61
CA ASP A 9 43.89 22.19 43.59
C ASP A 9 43.55 21.19 42.48
N LEU A 10 44.56 20.49 41.94
CA LEU A 10 44.37 19.44 40.94
C LEU A 10 43.51 18.28 41.45
N SER A 11 43.70 17.87 42.71
CA SER A 11 42.88 16.80 43.31
C SER A 11 41.41 17.20 43.44
N SER A 12 41.14 18.46 43.78
CA SER A 12 39.78 19.00 43.84
C SER A 12 39.14 19.07 42.45
N GLU A 13 39.90 19.51 41.44
CA GLU A 13 39.44 19.57 40.06
C GLU A 13 39.11 18.17 39.50
N VAL A 14 39.96 17.18 39.76
CA VAL A 14 39.71 15.77 39.38
C VAL A 14 38.46 15.22 40.05
N ALA A 15 38.25 15.50 41.34
CA ALA A 15 37.05 15.07 42.05
C ALA A 15 35.77 15.70 41.47
N ASN A 16 35.83 17.00 41.15
CA ASN A 16 34.72 17.72 40.53
C ASN A 16 34.41 17.18 39.12
N MET A 17 35.43 16.98 38.28
CA MET A 17 35.26 16.39 36.95
C MET A 17 34.66 14.99 37.03
N LYS A 18 35.09 14.17 37.99
CA LYS A 18 34.53 12.82 38.19
C LYS A 18 33.04 12.89 38.54
N ALA A 19 32.63 13.81 39.41
CA ALA A 19 31.23 14.01 39.74
C ALA A 19 30.40 14.44 38.53
N GLN A 20 30.91 15.38 37.71
CA GLN A 20 30.23 15.82 36.49
C GLN A 20 30.10 14.70 35.46
N VAL A 21 31.14 13.88 35.27
CA VAL A 21 31.09 12.72 34.36
C VAL A 21 30.04 11.70 34.81
N THR A 22 29.95 11.42 36.11
CA THR A 22 28.90 10.53 36.65
C THR A 22 27.51 11.10 36.38
N SER A 23 27.27 12.38 36.70
CA SER A 23 25.97 13.05 36.45
C SER A 23 25.60 13.01 34.98
N ALA A 24 26.52 13.36 34.09
CA ALA A 24 26.29 13.35 32.65
C ALA A 24 26.00 11.93 32.11
N THR A 25 26.63 10.90 32.69
CA THR A 25 26.39 9.51 32.31
C THR A 25 24.99 9.06 32.72
N GLU A 26 24.55 9.41 33.93
CA GLU A 26 23.21 9.12 34.43
C GLU A 26 22.13 9.85 33.60
N GLU A 27 22.34 11.13 33.31
CA GLU A 27 21.45 11.92 32.44
C GLU A 27 21.37 11.35 31.02
N SER A 28 22.50 10.94 30.45
CA SER A 28 22.54 10.30 29.14
C SER A 28 21.79 8.96 29.12
N GLY A 29 21.87 8.18 30.20
CA GLY A 29 21.10 6.94 30.35
C GLY A 29 19.61 7.22 30.37
N ALA A 30 19.17 8.13 31.25
CA ALA A 30 17.76 8.51 31.35
C ALA A 30 17.21 9.13 30.05
N MET A 31 18.04 9.87 29.30
CA MET A 31 17.65 10.42 28.00
C MET A 31 17.49 9.33 26.94
N LYS A 32 18.34 8.30 26.98
CA LYS A 32 18.21 7.14 26.11
C LYS A 32 16.92 6.37 26.37
N ASP A 33 16.61 6.09 27.64
CA ASP A 33 15.39 5.37 28.00
C ASP A 33 14.14 6.13 27.51
N LYS A 34 14.09 7.45 27.71
CA LYS A 34 13.00 8.29 27.18
C LYS A 34 12.90 8.24 25.67
N TYR A 35 14.04 8.25 24.97
CA TYR A 35 14.06 8.16 23.51
C TYR A 35 13.47 6.83 23.03
N ASP A 36 13.85 5.72 23.65
CA ASP A 36 13.34 4.40 23.32
C ASP A 36 11.83 4.29 23.60
N ASP A 37 11.35 4.84 24.71
CA ASP A 37 9.91 4.92 25.04
C ASP A 37 9.13 5.73 24.00
N LEU A 38 9.61 6.93 23.65
CA LEU A 38 9.02 7.80 22.63
C LEU A 38 8.96 7.12 21.26
N GLN A 39 9.99 6.35 20.90
CA GLN A 39 10.02 5.60 19.65
C GLN A 39 8.96 4.49 19.63
N ALA A 40 8.76 3.81 20.76
CA ALA A 40 7.72 2.80 20.92
C ALA A 40 6.31 3.41 20.82
N GLU A 41 6.06 4.53 21.51
CA GLU A 41 4.79 5.25 21.45
C GLU A 41 4.48 5.75 20.03
N LEU A 42 5.47 6.31 19.34
CA LEU A 42 5.31 6.78 17.96
C LEU A 42 4.94 5.63 17.01
N SER A 43 5.59 4.48 17.18
CA SER A 43 5.31 3.29 16.36
C SER A 43 3.88 2.80 16.58
N LYS A 44 3.44 2.73 17.84
CA LYS A 44 2.08 2.36 18.20
C LYS A 44 1.05 3.35 17.66
N SER A 45 1.29 4.65 17.82
CA SER A 45 0.41 5.71 17.32
C SER A 45 0.28 5.65 15.80
N LYS A 46 1.36 5.35 15.07
CA LYS A 46 1.32 5.16 13.62
C LYS A 46 0.39 4.00 13.23
N GLU A 47 0.50 2.86 13.91
CA GLU A 47 -0.37 1.71 13.65
C GLU A 47 -1.84 2.02 13.93
N GLU A 48 -2.12 2.72 15.04
CA GLU A 48 -3.47 3.16 15.41
C GLU A 48 -4.06 4.11 14.35
N ILE A 49 -3.29 5.12 13.89
CA ILE A 49 -3.74 6.06 12.84
C ILE A 49 -4.04 5.33 11.53
N ILE A 50 -3.19 4.37 11.12
CA ILE A 50 -3.44 3.58 9.91
C ILE A 50 -4.72 2.75 10.07
N ALA A 51 -4.89 2.10 11.22
CA ALA A 51 -6.06 1.27 11.49
C ALA A 51 -7.36 2.10 11.56
N GLU A 52 -7.31 3.32 12.09
CA GLU A 52 -8.44 4.25 12.08
C GLU A 52 -8.76 4.74 10.66
N PHE A 53 -7.73 5.11 9.89
CA PHE A 53 -7.91 5.52 8.51
C PHE A 53 -8.57 4.41 7.67
N GLN A 54 -8.13 3.16 7.82
CA GLN A 54 -8.71 2.00 7.13
C GLN A 54 -10.19 1.74 7.47
N LYS A 55 -10.71 2.27 8.58
CA LYS A 55 -12.12 2.18 8.96
C LYS A 55 -12.93 3.41 8.52
N SER A 56 -12.30 4.39 7.89
CA SER A 56 -12.93 5.65 7.51
C SER A 56 -13.62 5.55 6.15
N ALA A 57 -14.68 6.34 5.98
CA ALA A 57 -15.37 6.47 4.69
C ALA A 57 -14.45 6.98 3.55
N ALA A 58 -13.40 7.74 3.89
CA ALA A 58 -12.43 8.20 2.91
C ALA A 58 -11.60 7.05 2.34
N TYR A 59 -11.26 6.06 3.17
CA TYR A 59 -10.58 4.84 2.72
C TYR A 59 -11.51 4.00 1.84
N ASP A 60 -12.76 3.79 2.26
CA ASP A 60 -13.75 3.09 1.44
C ASP A 60 -13.97 3.76 0.07
N GLN A 61 -14.06 5.09 0.05
CA GLN A 61 -14.16 5.86 -1.18
C GLN A 61 -12.92 5.71 -2.05
N ALA A 62 -11.71 5.75 -1.47
CA ALA A 62 -10.48 5.56 -2.22
C ALA A 62 -10.39 4.15 -2.86
N ILE A 63 -10.86 3.11 -2.15
CA ILE A 63 -10.96 1.76 -2.71
C ILE A 63 -12.01 1.71 -3.84
N ALA A 64 -13.16 2.36 -3.66
CA ALA A 64 -14.19 2.44 -4.70
C ALA A 64 -13.70 3.18 -5.96
N ASP A 65 -13.02 4.31 -5.78
CA ASP A 65 -12.44 5.11 -6.85
C ASP A 65 -11.32 4.36 -7.58
N ALA A 66 -10.51 3.58 -6.86
CA ALA A 66 -9.50 2.71 -7.47
C ALA A 66 -10.12 1.50 -8.18
N GLY A 67 -11.24 0.99 -7.68
CA GLY A 67 -11.95 -0.16 -8.26
C GLY A 67 -12.77 0.18 -9.51
N ALA A 68 -13.32 1.39 -9.61
CA ALA A 68 -14.17 1.79 -10.73
C ALA A 68 -13.49 1.67 -12.11
N PRO A 69 -12.21 2.10 -12.30
CA PRO A 69 -11.48 1.86 -13.55
C PRO A 69 -11.29 0.36 -13.86
N GLU A 70 -10.97 -0.47 -12.87
CA GLU A 70 -10.78 -1.93 -13.06
C GLU A 70 -12.09 -2.59 -13.53
N ILE A 71 -13.21 -2.22 -12.91
CA ILE A 71 -14.54 -2.71 -13.27
C ILE A 71 -14.87 -2.29 -14.71
N TYR A 72 -14.67 -1.01 -15.05
CA TYR A 72 -14.91 -0.52 -16.40
C TYR A 72 -14.05 -1.25 -17.43
N ARG A 73 -12.76 -1.42 -17.14
CA ARG A 73 -11.81 -2.16 -17.99
C ARG A 73 -12.25 -3.60 -18.22
N THR A 74 -12.69 -4.28 -17.16
CA THR A 74 -13.22 -5.65 -17.25
C THR A 74 -14.38 -5.72 -18.24
N PHE A 75 -15.33 -4.77 -18.15
CA PHE A 75 -16.45 -4.71 -19.08
C PHE A 75 -16.03 -4.42 -20.52
N VAL A 76 -15.10 -3.47 -20.73
CA VAL A 76 -14.62 -3.13 -22.07
C VAL A 76 -13.91 -4.31 -22.73
N VAL A 77 -13.02 -4.99 -21.99
CA VAL A 77 -12.30 -6.16 -22.48
C VAL A 77 -13.27 -7.30 -22.80
N ALA A 78 -14.21 -7.59 -21.89
CA ALA A 78 -15.20 -8.64 -22.10
C ALA A 78 -16.14 -8.33 -23.27
N GLU A 79 -16.66 -7.10 -23.37
CA GLU A 79 -17.54 -6.67 -24.45
C GLU A 79 -16.85 -6.82 -25.81
N LYS A 80 -15.63 -6.28 -25.93
CA LYS A 80 -14.86 -6.38 -27.15
C LYS A 80 -14.63 -7.84 -27.52
N HIS A 81 -14.17 -8.66 -26.57
CA HIS A 81 -13.89 -10.06 -26.80
C HIS A 81 -15.12 -10.82 -27.32
N LEU A 82 -16.28 -10.71 -26.64
CA LEU A 82 -17.53 -11.37 -27.03
C LEU A 82 -18.05 -10.92 -28.40
N LYS A 83 -17.81 -9.65 -28.79
CA LYS A 83 -18.29 -9.10 -30.06
C LYS A 83 -17.34 -9.36 -31.23
N THR A 84 -16.05 -9.57 -30.98
CA THR A 84 -15.04 -9.76 -32.03
C THR A 84 -14.63 -11.21 -32.24
N ASP A 85 -14.79 -12.06 -31.24
CA ASP A 85 -14.33 -13.45 -31.26
C ASP A 85 -15.49 -14.44 -31.04
N PRO A 86 -15.94 -15.15 -32.08
CA PRO A 86 -16.95 -16.20 -31.96
C PRO A 86 -16.53 -17.39 -31.06
N GLY A 87 -15.24 -17.56 -30.81
CA GLY A 87 -14.67 -18.56 -29.92
C GLY A 87 -14.42 -18.07 -28.50
N ALA A 88 -14.90 -16.87 -28.16
CA ALA A 88 -14.65 -16.23 -26.87
C ALA A 88 -15.01 -17.16 -25.69
N CYS A 89 -14.04 -17.38 -24.81
CA CYS A 89 -14.20 -18.16 -23.60
C CYS A 89 -13.53 -17.47 -22.40
N TRP A 90 -13.63 -18.10 -21.23
CA TRP A 90 -13.10 -17.53 -20.00
C TRP A 90 -11.58 -17.39 -20.02
N GLU A 91 -10.88 -18.40 -20.54
CA GLU A 91 -9.43 -18.43 -20.62
C GLU A 91 -8.89 -17.31 -21.54
N SER A 92 -9.47 -17.15 -22.73
CA SER A 92 -9.07 -16.08 -23.66
C SER A 92 -9.42 -14.68 -23.13
N PHE A 93 -10.52 -14.54 -22.38
CA PHE A 93 -10.82 -13.30 -21.66
C PHE A 93 -9.73 -12.96 -20.64
N ILE A 94 -9.27 -13.94 -19.84
CA ILE A 94 -8.18 -13.71 -18.87
C ILE A 94 -6.94 -13.21 -19.59
N ASP A 95 -6.54 -13.85 -20.69
CA ASP A 95 -5.36 -13.44 -21.46
C ASP A 95 -5.48 -12.00 -21.96
N HIS A 96 -6.64 -11.62 -22.51
CA HIS A 96 -6.90 -10.25 -22.96
C HIS A 96 -6.90 -9.24 -21.80
N PHE A 97 -7.44 -9.62 -20.65
CA PHE A 97 -7.49 -8.74 -19.49
C PHE A 97 -6.08 -8.53 -18.90
N VAL A 98 -5.27 -9.58 -18.79
CA VAL A 98 -3.88 -9.49 -18.35
C VAL A 98 -3.06 -8.63 -19.33
N ALA A 99 -3.25 -8.81 -20.64
CA ALA A 99 -2.61 -7.97 -21.64
C ALA A 99 -3.00 -6.49 -21.48
N ALA A 100 -4.28 -6.19 -21.28
CA ALA A 100 -4.74 -4.82 -21.04
C ALA A 100 -4.13 -4.18 -19.77
N LYS A 101 -3.93 -4.97 -18.71
CA LYS A 101 -3.23 -4.48 -17.51
C LYS A 101 -1.76 -4.17 -17.78
N LYS A 102 -1.09 -5.05 -18.53
CA LYS A 102 0.29 -4.83 -18.96
C LYS A 102 0.42 -3.58 -19.83
N ASP A 103 -0.49 -3.36 -20.76
CA ASP A 103 -0.50 -2.17 -21.62
C ASP A 103 -0.59 -0.87 -20.79
N ILE A 104 -1.36 -0.88 -19.70
CA ILE A 104 -1.48 0.27 -18.79
C ILE A 104 -0.20 0.48 -17.99
N GLU A 105 0.40 -0.59 -17.47
CA GLU A 105 1.70 -0.53 -16.79
C GLU A 105 2.80 0.01 -17.73
N ASP A 106 2.74 -0.35 -19.01
CA ASP A 106 3.65 0.12 -20.06
C ASP A 106 3.27 1.53 -20.58
N GLY A 107 2.21 2.16 -20.06
CA GLY A 107 1.80 3.53 -20.38
C GLY A 107 1.03 3.69 -21.70
N LEU A 108 0.54 2.59 -22.29
CA LEU A 108 -0.23 2.58 -23.55
C LEU A 108 -1.69 3.01 -23.37
N GLY A 109 -2.16 3.10 -22.13
CA GLY A 109 -3.49 3.61 -21.77
C GLY A 109 -4.56 2.53 -21.64
N GLU A 110 -5.77 2.95 -21.32
CA GLU A 110 -6.92 2.06 -21.12
C GLU A 110 -7.37 1.41 -22.45
N PRO A 111 -7.89 0.16 -22.43
CA PRO A 111 -8.41 -0.47 -23.61
C PRO A 111 -9.61 0.33 -24.15
N MET A 112 -9.64 0.50 -25.46
CA MET A 112 -10.73 1.21 -26.14
C MET A 112 -11.99 0.35 -26.21
N PRO A 113 -13.19 0.94 -25.97
CA PRO A 113 -14.48 0.30 -26.20
C PRO A 113 -14.63 -0.21 -27.63
N PHE A 114 -15.49 -1.22 -27.82
CA PHE A 114 -15.80 -1.72 -29.15
C PHE A 114 -16.58 -0.68 -29.97
N ASP A 115 -16.02 -0.26 -31.10
CA ASP A 115 -16.59 0.74 -32.02
C ASP A 115 -17.09 0.06 -33.32
N GLY A 116 -18.12 -0.78 -33.19
CA GLY A 116 -18.69 -1.52 -34.30
C GLY A 116 -20.17 -1.86 -34.07
N PRO A 117 -20.89 -2.31 -35.11
CA PRO A 117 -22.28 -2.73 -34.95
C PRO A 117 -22.33 -3.89 -33.94
N THR A 118 -23.20 -3.78 -32.93
CA THR A 118 -23.40 -4.87 -31.97
C THR A 118 -23.94 -6.09 -32.72
N PRO A 119 -23.20 -7.21 -32.77
CA PRO A 119 -23.68 -8.41 -33.43
C PRO A 119 -24.86 -8.97 -32.61
N PHE A 120 -25.99 -9.26 -33.25
CA PHE A 120 -27.04 -10.09 -32.66
C PHE A 120 -26.53 -11.54 -32.63
N ILE A 121 -25.88 -11.94 -31.54
CA ILE A 121 -25.52 -13.34 -31.33
C ILE A 121 -26.79 -14.06 -30.85
N ILE A 122 -27.54 -14.67 -31.78
CA ILE A 122 -28.52 -15.70 -31.43
C ILE A 122 -27.69 -16.96 -31.12
N PRO A 123 -27.75 -17.51 -29.89
CA PRO A 123 -27.02 -18.73 -29.59
C PRO A 123 -27.51 -19.85 -30.52
N ALA A 124 -26.60 -20.39 -31.32
CA ALA A 124 -26.86 -21.57 -32.14
C ALA A 124 -26.93 -22.79 -31.20
N GLY A 125 -28.12 -23.12 -30.73
CA GLY A 125 -28.34 -24.32 -29.94
C GLY A 125 -29.44 -24.19 -28.89
N SER A 126 -30.70 -24.15 -29.34
CA SER A 126 -31.81 -24.64 -28.51
C SER A 126 -32.77 -25.44 -29.39
N ASP A 127 -32.33 -26.64 -29.79
CA ASP A 127 -33.27 -27.71 -30.13
C ASP A 127 -34.04 -28.04 -28.86
N SER A 128 -35.13 -27.29 -28.65
CA SER A 128 -36.15 -27.64 -27.66
C SER A 128 -36.84 -28.90 -28.17
N PRO A 129 -36.91 -30.01 -27.40
CA PRO A 129 -37.68 -31.16 -27.83
C PRO A 129 -39.15 -30.74 -28.00
N GLN A 130 -39.72 -30.94 -29.20
CA GLN A 130 -41.16 -30.79 -29.38
C GLN A 130 -41.88 -31.83 -28.49
N PRO A 131 -42.92 -31.42 -27.74
CA PRO A 131 -43.71 -32.38 -26.98
C PRO A 131 -44.45 -33.30 -27.95
N SER A 132 -44.20 -34.61 -27.82
CA SER A 132 -44.93 -35.67 -28.50
C SER A 132 -46.42 -35.57 -28.17
N LYS A 133 -47.27 -35.57 -29.20
CA LYS A 133 -48.73 -35.68 -29.07
C LYS A 133 -49.14 -37.06 -28.56
#